data_AF-A0A2W4I2J1-F1
#
_entry.id   AF-A0A2W4I2J1-F1
#
_cell.length_a   1.000
_cell.length_b   1.000
_cell.length_c   1.000
_cell.angle_alpha   90.00
_cell.angle_beta   90.00
_cell.angle_gamma   90.00
#
_symmetry.space_group_name_H-M   'P 1'
#
loop_
_entity.id
_entity.type
_entity.pdbx_description
1 polymer ?
#
loop_
_entity_poly.entity_id
_entity_poly.type
_entity_poly.pdbx_seq_one_letter_code
_entity_poly.pdbx_strand_id
1 'polypeptide(L)'
;MIHSKSSFFKAILFVTPVLFACTSASFADVSSNDPNAQLRPGLTTNNSAKSIRPNRIRRDRSAAIAMSKYHWLDRAAMSNPDLIESITDFHAAAMLLAKHPRLGEIAEADHYLCRRLTRWKDVARRLALNPQCDRVIARDPEGIYRAVKKDRKISKLLARNPMFHRMIGENPDLGKLLSTYM
;
A
#
# COMPACT_ATOMS: atom_id res chain seq x y z
N MET A 1 -48.06 -20.05 32.76
CA MET A 1 -49.43 -20.29 32.23
C MET A 1 -49.70 -19.13 31.28
N ILE A 2 -49.73 -19.25 29.95
CA ILE A 2 -50.68 -19.92 29.02
C ILE A 2 -49.95 -19.92 27.64
N HIS A 3 -49.57 -21.06 27.04
CA HIS A 3 -50.27 -21.83 25.97
C HIS A 3 -50.67 -21.09 24.67
N SER A 4 -50.14 -21.53 23.51
CA SER A 4 -50.86 -21.93 22.25
C SER A 4 -49.98 -21.69 20.99
N LYS A 5 -49.35 -22.73 20.40
CA LYS A 5 -49.74 -23.53 19.20
C LYS A 5 -49.65 -22.75 17.86
N SER A 6 -48.74 -23.10 16.94
CA SER A 6 -48.92 -24.06 15.80
C SER A 6 -48.88 -23.27 14.48
N SER A 7 -48.49 -23.74 13.29
CA SER A 7 -47.95 -24.99 12.74
C SER A 7 -47.76 -24.76 11.23
N PHE A 8 -46.73 -25.37 10.63
CA PHE A 8 -46.75 -26.09 9.33
C PHE A 8 -47.22 -25.40 8.04
N PHE A 9 -46.32 -25.28 7.06
CA PHE A 9 -46.50 -25.66 5.63
C PHE A 9 -45.08 -25.76 4.98
N LYS A 10 -44.48 -26.95 4.83
CA LYS A 10 -44.40 -27.80 3.60
C LYS A 10 -44.17 -26.99 2.31
N ALA A 11 -42.97 -26.99 1.72
CA ALA A 11 -42.34 -28.02 0.84
C ALA A 11 -42.72 -27.89 -0.65
N ILE A 12 -41.71 -27.90 -1.54
CA ILE A 12 -41.62 -28.22 -3.01
C ILE A 12 -40.29 -27.54 -3.44
N LEU A 13 -39.12 -28.16 -3.68
CA LEU A 13 -38.65 -29.32 -4.48
C LEU A 13 -38.71 -29.10 -6.00
N PHE A 14 -37.62 -29.49 -6.69
CA PHE A 14 -37.30 -29.55 -8.14
C PHE A 14 -36.14 -28.61 -8.57
N VAL A 15 -34.87 -29.05 -8.68
CA VAL A 15 -34.23 -29.96 -9.68
C VAL A 15 -33.88 -29.25 -11.00
N THR A 16 -32.59 -28.96 -11.23
CA THR A 16 -31.74 -29.44 -12.35
C THR A 16 -30.49 -28.55 -12.54
N PRO A 17 -29.30 -29.13 -12.80
CA PRO A 17 -28.12 -28.45 -13.33
C PRO A 17 -27.97 -28.71 -14.85
N VAL A 18 -27.73 -27.69 -15.66
CA VAL A 18 -27.39 -27.86 -17.09
C VAL A 18 -26.19 -26.99 -17.48
N LEU A 19 -25.29 -27.68 -18.18
CA LEU A 19 -24.00 -27.36 -18.77
C LEU A 19 -24.10 -26.50 -20.05
N PHE A 20 -22.95 -26.04 -20.56
CA PHE A 20 -22.68 -25.44 -21.90
C PHE A 20 -23.12 -23.96 -22.09
N ALA A 21 -22.40 -23.04 -22.76
CA ALA A 21 -21.34 -23.15 -23.77
C ALA A 21 -20.51 -21.85 -23.85
N CYS A 22 -19.31 -21.95 -24.42
CA CYS A 22 -18.51 -20.82 -24.92
C CYS A 22 -19.21 -20.04 -26.03
N THR A 23 -19.13 -18.71 -26.00
CA THR A 23 -19.25 -17.86 -27.20
C THR A 23 -18.24 -16.72 -27.11
N SER A 24 -17.16 -16.86 -27.88
CA SER A 24 -16.32 -15.77 -28.36
C SER A 24 -17.12 -14.88 -29.31
N ALA A 25 -17.11 -13.56 -29.08
CA ALA A 25 -17.57 -12.59 -30.08
C ALA A 25 -16.65 -11.36 -30.07
N SER A 26 -16.35 -10.92 -31.28
CA SER A 26 -15.19 -10.14 -31.70
C SER A 26 -15.42 -8.63 -31.66
N PHE A 27 -14.28 -7.94 -31.68
CA PHE A 27 -14.01 -6.54 -32.01
C PHE A 27 -15.09 -5.76 -32.79
N ALA A 28 -15.36 -4.56 -32.31
CA ALA A 28 -15.87 -3.45 -33.12
C ALA A 28 -14.90 -2.26 -32.99
N ASP A 29 -14.21 -1.98 -34.09
CA ASP A 29 -13.50 -0.74 -34.37
C ASP A 29 -14.46 0.46 -34.40
N VAL A 30 -14.12 1.53 -33.69
CA VAL A 30 -14.62 2.88 -34.02
C VAL A 30 -13.41 3.79 -34.19
N SER A 31 -13.15 4.07 -35.46
CA SER A 31 -12.30 5.13 -35.97
C SER A 31 -12.90 6.50 -35.66
N SER A 32 -12.12 7.39 -35.07
CA SER A 32 -12.39 8.84 -35.10
C SER A 32 -11.07 9.60 -35.25
N ASN A 33 -10.88 10.13 -36.45
CA ASN A 33 -9.84 11.09 -36.84
C ASN A 33 -10.01 12.39 -36.05
N ASP A 34 -9.11 12.67 -35.10
CA ASP A 34 -8.94 13.98 -34.49
C ASP A 34 -7.50 14.49 -34.71
N PRO A 35 -7.29 15.61 -35.42
CA PRO A 35 -5.94 16.15 -35.69
C PRO A 35 -5.28 16.84 -34.48
N ASN A 36 -5.88 16.78 -33.28
CA ASN A 36 -5.36 17.38 -32.04
C ASN A 36 -4.91 16.34 -30.98
N ALA A 37 -4.75 15.08 -31.35
CA ALA A 37 -4.33 14.01 -30.44
C ALA A 37 -2.82 14.05 -30.04
N GLN A 38 -2.05 15.03 -30.49
CA GLN A 38 -0.58 15.06 -30.37
C GLN A 38 0.00 15.53 -29.02
N LEU A 39 -0.82 15.74 -27.98
CA LEU A 39 -0.33 16.03 -26.61
C LEU A 39 -0.52 14.87 -25.61
N ARG A 40 -0.82 13.66 -26.09
CA ARG A 40 -0.69 12.44 -25.31
C ARG A 40 0.55 11.70 -25.82
N PRO A 41 1.56 11.40 -24.98
CA PRO A 41 2.62 10.48 -25.41
C PRO A 41 1.93 9.16 -25.78
N GLY A 42 1.96 8.85 -27.08
CA GLY A 42 1.28 7.71 -27.66
C GLY A 42 1.67 6.44 -26.95
N LEU A 43 0.67 5.74 -26.40
CA LEU A 43 0.78 4.33 -26.07
C LEU A 43 0.84 3.57 -27.40
N THR A 44 2.03 3.54 -28.00
CA THR A 44 2.32 2.61 -29.07
C THR A 44 2.17 1.22 -28.49
N THR A 45 1.17 0.50 -28.98
CA THR A 45 0.92 -0.93 -28.76
C THR A 45 1.99 -1.73 -29.48
N ASN A 46 3.23 -1.60 -29.01
CA ASN A 46 4.26 -2.58 -29.23
C ASN A 46 4.15 -3.58 -28.08
N ASN A 47 4.36 -4.86 -28.35
CA ASN A 47 4.33 -5.98 -27.39
C ASN A 47 5.41 -5.90 -26.28
N SER A 48 5.52 -4.75 -25.60
CA SER A 48 6.40 -4.47 -24.49
C SER A 48 5.73 -3.47 -23.54
N ALA A 49 4.54 -3.79 -23.04
CA ALA A 49 4.22 -3.40 -21.67
C ALA A 49 5.33 -4.03 -20.81
N LYS A 50 6.42 -3.29 -20.65
CA LYS A 50 7.63 -3.72 -19.95
C LYS A 50 7.22 -3.80 -18.50
N SER A 51 6.58 -4.90 -18.13
CA SER A 51 6.32 -5.31 -16.76
C SER A 51 7.58 -4.95 -16.00
N ILE A 52 7.45 -3.95 -15.11
CA ILE A 52 8.59 -3.41 -14.41
C ILE A 52 9.03 -4.51 -13.46
N ARG A 53 9.97 -5.34 -13.94
CA ARG A 53 10.40 -6.51 -13.19
C ARG A 53 11.12 -6.01 -11.94
N PRO A 54 10.72 -6.46 -10.73
CA PRO A 54 11.38 -6.04 -9.48
C PRO A 54 12.89 -6.31 -9.52
N ASN A 55 13.33 -7.36 -10.22
CA ASN A 55 14.74 -7.66 -10.44
C ASN A 55 15.53 -6.59 -11.21
N ARG A 56 14.89 -5.82 -12.10
CA ARG A 56 15.57 -4.71 -12.80
C ARG A 56 15.74 -3.52 -11.87
N ILE A 57 14.71 -3.23 -11.08
CA ILE A 57 14.73 -2.14 -10.10
C ILE A 57 15.81 -2.38 -9.05
N ARG A 58 15.92 -3.60 -8.54
CA ARG A 58 16.95 -3.99 -7.55
C ARG A 58 18.39 -3.70 -8.01
N ARG A 59 18.64 -3.58 -9.32
CA ARG A 59 19.98 -3.29 -9.86
C ARG A 59 20.17 -1.80 -10.13
N ASP A 60 19.11 -1.09 -10.55
CA ASP A 60 19.18 0.29 -11.02
C ASP A 60 18.68 1.29 -9.96
N ARG A 61 19.60 1.87 -9.17
CA ARG A 61 19.28 2.89 -8.15
C ARG A 61 18.56 4.12 -8.72
N SER A 62 19.00 4.61 -9.88
CA SER A 62 18.40 5.80 -10.53
C SER A 62 16.96 5.54 -10.95
N ALA A 63 16.66 4.32 -11.43
CA ALA A 63 15.30 3.90 -11.75
C ALA A 63 14.44 3.85 -10.48
N ALA A 64 14.94 3.26 -9.39
CA ALA A 64 14.23 3.25 -8.10
C ALA A 64 13.89 4.67 -7.61
N ILE A 65 14.85 5.60 -7.70
CA ILE A 65 14.64 7.00 -7.34
C ILE A 65 13.60 7.65 -8.26
N ALA A 66 13.70 7.46 -9.58
CA ALA A 66 12.74 8.03 -10.53
C ALA A 66 11.31 7.56 -10.23
N MET A 67 11.13 6.25 -10.03
CA MET A 67 9.81 5.68 -9.72
C MET A 67 9.24 6.21 -8.40
N SER A 68 10.07 6.38 -7.36
CA SER A 68 9.63 6.91 -6.06
C SER A 68 9.08 8.34 -6.11
N LYS A 69 9.32 9.08 -7.20
CA LYS A 69 8.82 10.44 -7.39
C LYS A 69 7.41 10.50 -7.96
N TYR A 70 6.95 9.47 -8.67
CA TYR A 70 5.74 9.57 -9.48
C TYR A 70 4.51 9.00 -8.79
N HIS A 71 3.37 9.67 -8.97
CA HIS A 71 2.06 9.27 -8.43
C HIS A 71 1.53 7.93 -8.98
N TRP A 72 2.03 7.43 -10.11
CA TRP A 72 1.64 6.10 -10.60
C TRP A 72 2.14 4.98 -9.69
N LEU A 73 3.13 5.25 -8.83
CA LEU A 73 3.65 4.30 -7.85
C LEU A 73 2.55 3.79 -6.92
N ASP A 74 1.57 4.62 -6.56
CA ASP A 74 0.47 4.22 -5.67
C ASP A 74 -0.34 3.05 -6.27
N ARG A 75 -0.65 3.13 -7.57
CA ARG A 75 -1.37 2.06 -8.28
C ARG A 75 -0.49 0.84 -8.52
N ALA A 76 0.79 1.06 -8.81
CA ALA A 76 1.74 -0.03 -9.01
C ALA A 76 2.04 -0.78 -7.71
N ALA A 77 2.09 -0.08 -6.58
CA ALA A 77 2.20 -0.61 -5.23
C ALA A 77 1.06 -1.58 -4.93
N MET A 78 -0.18 -1.16 -5.17
CA MET A 78 -1.38 -2.00 -5.01
C MET A 78 -1.35 -3.25 -5.90
N SER A 79 -0.77 -3.13 -7.09
CA SER A 79 -0.72 -4.24 -8.05
C SER A 79 0.40 -5.23 -7.75
N ASN A 80 1.55 -4.76 -7.24
CA ASN A 80 2.75 -5.57 -7.01
C ASN A 80 3.54 -5.07 -5.77
N PRO A 81 3.37 -5.68 -4.59
CA PRO A 81 4.08 -5.26 -3.37
C PRO A 81 5.60 -5.52 -3.42
N ASP A 82 6.05 -6.51 -4.20
CA ASP A 82 7.49 -6.81 -4.40
C ASP A 82 8.26 -5.64 -5.05
N LEU A 83 7.57 -4.79 -5.79
CA LEU A 83 8.14 -3.58 -6.37
C LEU A 83 8.57 -2.60 -5.28
N ILE A 84 7.77 -2.45 -4.22
CA ILE A 84 8.09 -1.59 -3.08
C ILE A 84 9.33 -2.13 -2.36
N GLU A 85 9.47 -3.45 -2.24
CA GLU A 85 10.68 -4.06 -1.69
C GLU A 85 11.92 -3.58 -2.43
N SER A 86 11.92 -3.75 -3.76
CA SER A 86 13.05 -3.38 -4.61
C SER A 86 13.38 -1.88 -4.58
N ILE A 87 12.38 -1.03 -4.38
CA ILE A 87 12.57 0.43 -4.24
C ILE A 87 13.14 0.77 -2.85
N THR A 88 12.59 0.14 -1.81
CA THR A 88 12.98 0.35 -0.41
C THR A 88 14.27 -0.38 -0.03
N ASP A 89 14.95 -1.05 -0.96
CA ASP A 89 16.34 -1.48 -0.79
C ASP A 89 17.33 -0.31 -0.92
N PHE A 90 16.94 0.79 -1.60
CA PHE A 90 17.78 1.97 -1.78
C PHE A 90 17.41 3.11 -0.84
N HIS A 91 18.41 3.62 -0.10
CA HIS A 91 18.20 4.69 0.89
C HIS A 91 17.54 5.95 0.30
N ALA A 92 18.02 6.43 -0.84
CA ALA A 92 17.51 7.66 -1.46
C ALA A 92 16.07 7.52 -1.96
N ALA A 93 15.70 6.35 -2.48
CA ALA A 93 14.34 6.09 -2.95
C ALA A 93 13.38 5.94 -1.76
N ALA A 94 13.80 5.25 -0.70
CA ALA A 94 13.03 5.17 0.54
C ALA A 94 12.86 6.52 1.24
N MET A 95 13.86 7.40 1.18
CA MET A 95 13.75 8.78 1.68
C MET A 95 12.67 9.58 0.95
N LEU A 96 12.55 9.39 -0.38
CA LEU A 96 11.50 10.01 -1.18
C LEU A 96 10.14 9.39 -0.86
N LEU A 97 10.10 8.08 -0.71
CA LEU A 97 8.88 7.35 -0.36
C LEU A 97 8.35 7.75 1.02
N ALA A 98 9.21 7.92 2.02
CA ALA A 98 8.82 8.44 3.35
C ALA A 98 8.25 9.86 3.31
N LYS A 99 8.53 10.65 2.26
CA LYS A 99 7.95 11.98 2.04
C LYS A 99 6.68 11.96 1.20
N HIS A 100 6.28 10.80 0.67
CA HIS A 100 5.17 10.72 -0.27
C HIS A 100 3.86 11.14 0.41
N PRO A 101 3.02 11.98 -0.23
CA PRO A 101 1.78 12.48 0.37
C PRO A 101 0.74 11.36 0.57
N ARG A 102 0.79 10.31 -0.26
CA ARG A 102 -0.14 9.15 -0.22
C ARG A 102 0.52 7.90 0.35
N LEU A 103 1.45 8.09 1.29
CA LEU A 103 2.20 6.98 1.88
C LEU A 103 1.30 5.96 2.60
N GLY A 104 0.16 6.40 3.14
CA GLY A 104 -0.82 5.52 3.77
C GLY A 104 -1.38 4.47 2.80
N GLU A 105 -1.65 4.82 1.55
CA GLU A 105 -2.16 3.88 0.54
C GLU A 105 -1.10 2.87 0.09
N ILE A 106 0.16 3.31 0.01
CA ILE A 106 1.28 2.40 -0.27
C ILE A 106 1.46 1.41 0.89
N ALA A 107 1.23 1.84 2.13
CA ALA A 107 1.25 0.97 3.30
C ALA A 107 0.05 0.01 3.38
N GLU A 108 -1.09 0.37 2.78
CA GLU A 108 -2.22 -0.56 2.61
C GLU A 108 -1.86 -1.68 1.63
N ALA A 109 -1.04 -1.38 0.62
CA ALA A 109 -0.55 -2.37 -0.33
C ALA A 109 0.60 -3.26 0.23
N ASP A 110 1.57 -2.68 0.96
CA ASP A 110 2.67 -3.42 1.59
C ASP A 110 2.66 -3.26 3.11
N HIS A 111 2.30 -4.35 3.80
CA HIS A 111 2.24 -4.43 5.25
C HIS A 111 3.63 -4.26 5.90
N TYR A 112 4.72 -4.63 5.22
CA TYR A 112 6.07 -4.58 5.78
C TYR A 112 6.79 -3.25 5.50
N LEU A 113 6.08 -2.27 4.93
CA LEU A 113 6.66 -1.00 4.52
C LEU A 113 7.32 -0.26 5.70
N CYS A 114 6.68 -0.22 6.86
CA CYS A 114 7.20 0.46 8.04
C CYS A 114 8.57 -0.11 8.45
N ARG A 115 8.68 -1.43 8.58
CA ARG A 115 9.95 -2.14 8.90
C ARG A 115 11.04 -1.95 7.86
N ARG A 116 10.69 -1.81 6.59
CA ARG A 116 11.65 -1.54 5.50
C ARG A 116 12.20 -0.12 5.58
N LEU A 117 11.33 0.87 5.71
CA LEU A 117 11.71 2.28 5.84
C LEU A 117 12.55 2.53 7.11
N THR A 118 12.17 1.91 8.22
CA THR A 118 12.84 2.05 9.53
C THR A 118 14.18 1.32 9.61
N ARG A 119 14.59 0.60 8.57
CA ARG A 119 15.97 0.08 8.43
C ARG A 119 16.99 1.22 8.53
N TRP A 120 16.66 2.39 7.97
CA TRP A 120 17.51 3.58 8.02
C TRP A 120 16.97 4.63 9.00
N LYS A 121 17.85 5.11 9.90
CA LYS A 121 17.50 6.13 10.91
C LYS A 121 16.96 7.42 10.30
N ASP A 122 17.55 7.90 9.20
CA ASP A 122 17.16 9.18 8.60
C ASP A 122 15.80 9.10 7.91
N VAL A 123 15.50 7.95 7.30
CA VAL A 123 14.20 7.67 6.69
C VAL A 123 13.13 7.54 7.78
N ALA A 124 13.44 6.86 8.90
CA ALA A 124 12.55 6.77 10.05
C ALA A 124 12.23 8.15 10.66
N ARG A 125 13.24 9.02 10.81
CA ARG A 125 13.03 10.41 11.24
C ARG A 125 12.13 11.17 10.27
N ARG A 126 12.27 10.94 8.96
CA ARG A 126 11.44 11.60 7.96
C ARG A 126 10.02 11.05 7.92
N LEU A 127 9.86 9.75 8.13
CA LEU A 127 8.57 9.08 8.27
C LEU A 127 7.80 9.66 9.46
N ALA A 128 8.44 9.83 10.62
CA ALA A 128 7.83 10.41 11.82
C ALA A 128 7.32 11.86 11.63
N LEU A 129 7.88 12.60 10.66
CA LEU A 129 7.45 13.96 10.31
C LEU A 129 6.30 13.98 9.27
N ASN A 130 5.97 12.85 8.66
CA ASN A 130 4.93 12.77 7.64
C ASN A 130 3.53 12.77 8.30
N PRO A 131 2.55 13.53 7.78
CA PRO A 131 1.17 13.49 8.29
C PRO A 131 0.51 12.11 8.22
N GLN A 132 0.88 11.26 7.26
CA GLN A 132 0.35 9.90 7.08
C GLN A 132 1.12 8.82 7.84
N CYS A 133 2.04 9.22 8.73
CA CYS A 133 2.88 8.29 9.50
C CYS A 133 2.06 7.33 10.38
N ASP A 134 0.96 7.84 10.93
CA ASP A 134 0.01 7.11 11.76
C ASP A 134 -0.52 5.85 11.07
N ARG A 135 -0.98 5.98 9.82
CA ARG A 135 -1.51 4.86 9.02
C ARG A 135 -0.45 3.80 8.75
N VAL A 136 0.78 4.21 8.48
CA VAL A 136 1.90 3.30 8.19
C VAL A 136 2.27 2.50 9.44
N ILE A 137 2.32 3.16 10.60
CA ILE A 137 2.72 2.50 11.85
C ILE A 137 1.59 1.62 12.40
N ALA A 138 0.33 2.03 12.26
CA ALA A 138 -0.82 1.21 12.68
C ALA A 138 -0.84 -0.16 12.01
N ARG A 139 -0.29 -0.29 10.78
CA ARG A 139 -0.19 -1.56 10.06
C ARG A 139 0.99 -2.43 10.51
N ASP A 140 2.16 -1.83 10.77
CA ASP A 140 3.36 -2.55 11.22
C ASP A 140 4.07 -1.78 12.34
N PRO A 141 3.57 -1.93 13.59
CA PRO A 141 4.14 -1.23 14.73
C PRO A 141 5.54 -1.74 15.06
N GLU A 142 5.87 -3.00 14.74
CA GLU A 142 7.21 -3.60 14.89
C GLU A 142 8.32 -2.79 14.22
N GLY A 143 8.05 -2.21 13.05
CA GLY A 143 8.99 -1.30 12.39
C GLY A 143 9.36 -0.11 13.29
N ILE A 144 8.36 0.51 13.93
CA ILE A 144 8.60 1.69 14.76
C ILE A 144 9.28 1.35 16.09
N TYR A 145 8.94 0.22 16.72
CA TYR A 145 9.63 -0.22 17.94
C TYR A 145 11.15 -0.34 17.71
N ARG A 146 11.54 -0.95 16.59
CA ARG A 146 12.95 -1.08 16.19
C ARG A 146 13.60 0.28 15.92
N ALA A 147 12.88 1.20 15.31
CA ALA A 147 13.37 2.55 15.04
C ALA A 147 13.63 3.32 16.33
N VAL A 148 12.67 3.30 17.27
CA VAL A 148 12.77 3.98 18.56
C VAL A 148 13.91 3.42 19.41
N LYS A 149 14.07 2.09 19.43
CA LYS A 149 15.19 1.44 20.13
C LYS A 149 16.57 1.87 19.58
N LYS A 150 16.65 2.22 18.29
CA LYS A 150 17.88 2.70 17.65
C LYS A 150 18.13 4.20 17.83
N ASP A 151 17.09 5.02 17.85
CA ASP A 151 17.21 6.48 17.98
C ASP A 151 16.11 7.09 18.85
N ARG A 152 16.51 7.55 20.04
CA ARG A 152 15.64 8.24 21.01
C ARG A 152 15.04 9.54 20.47
N LYS A 153 15.59 10.15 19.42
CA LYS A 153 14.97 11.35 18.83
C LYS A 153 13.65 11.04 18.13
N ILE A 154 13.47 9.81 17.68
CA ILE A 154 12.24 9.36 17.01
C ILE A 154 11.08 9.32 18.00
N SER A 155 11.29 8.89 19.25
CA SER A 155 10.22 8.88 20.28
C SER A 155 9.65 10.29 20.50
N LYS A 156 10.52 11.29 20.59
CA LYS A 156 10.13 12.70 20.75
C LYS A 156 9.38 13.26 19.53
N LEU A 157 9.73 12.82 18.32
CA LEU A 157 9.03 13.23 17.10
C LEU A 157 7.63 12.61 17.03
N LEU A 158 7.51 11.31 17.33
CA LEU A 158 6.23 10.60 17.32
C LEU A 158 5.27 11.15 18.38
N ALA A 159 5.78 11.46 19.58
CA ALA A 159 4.98 12.04 20.66
C ALA A 159 4.35 13.39 20.30
N ARG A 160 4.94 14.14 19.36
CA ARG A 160 4.37 15.40 18.84
C ARG A 160 3.24 15.19 17.84
N ASN A 161 3.09 13.99 17.29
CA ASN A 161 2.05 13.71 16.32
C ASN A 161 0.73 13.37 17.07
N PRO A 162 -0.34 14.17 16.90
CA PRO A 162 -1.58 13.98 17.65
C PRO A 162 -2.29 12.65 17.33
N MET A 163 -2.14 12.15 16.09
CA MET A 163 -2.72 10.85 15.71
C MET A 163 -1.96 9.68 16.33
N PHE A 164 -0.71 9.89 16.76
CA PHE A 164 0.08 8.87 17.42
C PHE A 164 -0.47 8.49 18.80
N HIS A 165 -1.15 9.41 19.49
CA HIS A 165 -1.82 9.09 20.75
C HIS A 165 -2.93 8.05 20.58
N ARG A 166 -3.66 8.08 19.46
CA ARG A 166 -4.70 7.06 19.16
C ARG A 166 -4.07 5.68 19.00
N MET A 167 -2.94 5.62 18.33
CA MET A 167 -2.18 4.39 18.10
C MET A 167 -1.62 3.79 19.40
N ILE A 168 -1.21 4.62 20.37
CA ILE A 168 -0.85 4.15 21.72
C ILE A 168 -2.06 3.52 22.42
N GLY A 169 -3.26 4.07 22.22
CA GLY A 169 -4.50 3.49 22.73
C GLY A 169 -4.78 2.10 22.14
N GLU A 170 -4.54 1.92 20.84
CA GLU A 170 -4.66 0.63 20.15
C GLU A 170 -3.53 -0.35 20.51
N ASN A 171 -2.34 0.16 20.83
CA ASN A 171 -1.14 -0.63 21.12
C ASN A 171 -0.45 -0.12 22.41
N PRO A 172 -0.87 -0.60 23.59
CA PRO A 172 -0.35 -0.10 24.87
C PRO A 172 1.16 -0.34 25.06
N ASP A 173 1.71 -1.39 24.44
CA ASP A 173 3.13 -1.70 24.51
C ASP A 173 4.01 -0.65 23.81
N LEU A 174 3.46 0.06 22.82
CA LEU A 174 4.13 1.18 22.15
C LEU A 174 4.25 2.38 23.10
N GLY A 175 3.21 2.60 23.90
CA GLY A 175 3.23 3.58 24.99
C GLY A 175 4.30 3.27 26.02
N LYS A 176 4.39 2.02 26.50
CA LYS A 176 5.43 1.59 27.45
C LYS A 176 6.84 1.74 26.90
N LEU A 177 7.04 1.41 25.62
CA LEU A 177 8.34 1.61 24.99
C LEU A 177 8.70 3.10 25.02
N LEU A 178 7.78 3.97 24.61
CA LEU A 178 8.04 5.40 24.55
C LEU A 178 8.27 6.02 25.93
N SER A 179 7.53 5.61 26.97
CA SER A 179 7.76 6.11 28.33
C SER A 179 9.16 5.79 28.85
N THR A 180 9.79 4.72 28.35
CA THR A 180 11.19 4.37 28.66
C THR A 180 12.18 5.35 28.00
N TYR A 181 11.80 5.95 26.87
CA TYR A 181 12.66 6.77 26.02
C TYR A 181 12.25 8.26 25.97
N MET A 182 11.24 8.69 26.72
CA MET A 182 10.89 10.11 26.87
C MET A 182 11.58 10.67 28.11
#